data_AF-A0A389MCV9-F1
#
_entry.id   AF-A0A389MCV9-F1
#
_cell.length_a   1.000
_cell.length_b   1.000
_cell.length_c   1.000
_cell.angle_alpha   90.00
_cell.angle_beta   90.00
_cell.angle_gamma   90.00
#
_symmetry.space_group_name_H-M   'P 1'
#
loop_
_entity.id
_entity.type
_entity.pdbx_description
1 polymer ?
#
loop_
_entity_poly.entity_id
_entity_poly.type
_entity_poly.pdbx_seq_one_letter_code
_entity_poly.pdbx_strand_id
1 'polypeptide(L)'
;MMKKIGIAGLQREQIKTLIELTAPGEFECHILSDMDAAMKVKTGDLDYYIGACNTGAGAALSMAIAIIGYNKSATIAKPGIKAKPEQITQFIAEGKVAFGLSVEHVEHAVPLLISQLR
;
A
#
# COMPACT_ATOMS: atom_id res chain seq x y z
N MET A 1 -4.78 -12.50 14.30
CA MET A 1 -4.47 -13.16 13.00
C MET A 1 -3.45 -12.28 12.31
N MET A 2 -2.42 -12.85 11.66
CA MET A 2 -1.39 -12.07 10.97
C MET A 2 -2.01 -11.35 9.76
N LYS A 3 -1.81 -10.04 9.64
CA LYS A 3 -2.33 -9.23 8.52
C LYS A 3 -1.54 -9.56 7.24
N LYS A 4 -2.20 -9.55 6.09
CA LYS A 4 -1.64 -9.93 4.79
C LYS A 4 -1.65 -8.77 3.80
N ILE A 5 -0.54 -8.57 3.10
CA ILE A 5 -0.32 -7.44 2.21
C ILE A 5 0.00 -7.93 0.80
N GLY A 6 -0.76 -7.44 -0.18
CA GLY A 6 -0.42 -7.55 -1.60
C GLY A 6 0.41 -6.35 -2.04
N ILE A 7 1.57 -6.61 -2.64
CA ILE A 7 2.51 -5.60 -3.12
C ILE A 7 2.57 -5.67 -4.65
N ALA A 8 2.31 -4.54 -5.31
CA ALA A 8 2.25 -4.44 -6.76
C ALA A 8 3.00 -3.21 -7.30
N GLY A 9 3.19 -3.18 -8.62
CA GLY A 9 3.88 -2.10 -9.32
C GLY A 9 5.40 -2.11 -9.17
N LEU A 10 5.99 -0.93 -9.24
CA LEU A 10 7.44 -0.71 -9.25
C LEU A 10 8.05 -0.89 -7.85
N GLN A 11 9.34 -1.26 -7.78
CA GLN A 11 10.10 -1.41 -6.52
C GLN A 11 9.48 -2.37 -5.49
N ARG A 12 8.60 -3.29 -5.91
CA ARG A 12 7.90 -4.26 -5.05
C ARG A 12 8.80 -5.08 -4.13
N GLU A 13 10.02 -5.42 -4.56
CA GLU A 13 11.01 -6.12 -3.71
C GLU A 13 11.50 -5.22 -2.58
N GLN A 14 11.85 -3.96 -2.88
CA GLN A 14 12.28 -2.99 -1.87
C GLN A 14 11.16 -2.68 -0.88
N ILE A 15 9.91 -2.53 -1.37
CA ILE A 15 8.75 -2.36 -0.51
C ILE A 15 8.64 -3.55 0.45
N LYS A 16 8.70 -4.79 -0.06
CA LYS A 16 8.66 -5.99 0.78
C LYS A 16 9.76 -6.00 1.84
N THR A 17 11.00 -5.69 1.45
CA THR A 17 12.13 -5.61 2.39
C THR A 17 11.88 -4.55 3.48
N LEU A 18 11.38 -3.37 3.12
CA LEU A 18 11.09 -2.32 4.10
C LEU A 18 9.97 -2.70 5.06
N ILE A 19 8.94 -3.42 4.59
CA ILE A 19 7.89 -3.93 5.47
C ILE A 19 8.49 -4.87 6.51
N GLU A 20 9.27 -5.86 6.08
CA GLU A 20 9.91 -6.83 6.98
C GLU A 20 10.87 -6.17 7.96
N LEU A 21 11.67 -5.19 7.53
CA LEU A 21 12.58 -4.46 8.43
C LEU A 21 11.83 -3.60 9.45
N THR A 22 10.68 -3.04 9.07
CA THR A 22 9.89 -2.16 9.94
C THR A 22 9.09 -2.94 10.98
N ALA A 23 8.53 -4.08 10.59
CA ALA A 23 7.69 -4.92 11.44
C ALA A 23 7.99 -6.42 11.21
N PRO A 24 9.15 -6.92 11.71
CA PRO A 24 9.59 -8.27 11.46
C PRO A 24 8.58 -9.32 11.92
N GLY A 25 8.17 -10.21 11.00
CA GLY A 25 7.22 -11.29 11.29
C GLY A 25 5.78 -10.87 11.63
N GLU A 26 5.39 -9.60 11.46
CA GLU A 26 4.02 -9.13 11.75
C GLU A 26 3.08 -9.14 10.55
N PHE A 27 3.62 -9.20 9.33
CA PHE A 27 2.85 -9.17 8.09
C PHE A 27 3.23 -10.30 7.13
N GLU A 28 2.24 -10.94 6.52
CA GLU A 28 2.46 -11.84 5.39
C GLU A 28 2.46 -11.03 4.09
N CYS A 29 3.59 -11.01 3.37
CA CYS A 29 3.73 -10.18 2.16
C CYS A 29 3.75 -11.01 0.88
N HIS A 30 2.90 -10.66 -0.09
CA HIS A 30 2.83 -11.29 -1.40
C HIS A 30 3.12 -10.27 -2.50
N ILE A 31 4.11 -10.58 -3.34
CA ILE A 31 4.37 -9.79 -4.55
C ILE A 31 3.48 -10.35 -5.67
N LEU A 32 2.61 -9.50 -6.21
CA LEU A 32 1.55 -9.90 -7.14
C LEU A 32 1.42 -8.91 -8.31
N SER A 33 0.61 -9.26 -9.29
CA SER A 33 0.11 -8.29 -10.26
C SER A 33 -0.88 -7.33 -9.58
N ASP A 34 -1.05 -6.12 -10.13
CA ASP A 34 -2.02 -5.14 -9.61
C ASP A 34 -3.45 -5.71 -9.55
N MET A 35 -3.82 -6.50 -10.55
CA MET A 35 -5.12 -7.14 -10.64
C MET A 35 -5.30 -8.20 -9.55
N ASP A 36 -4.34 -9.11 -9.38
CA ASP A 36 -4.44 -10.19 -8.40
C ASP A 36 -4.43 -9.66 -6.97
N ALA A 37 -3.56 -8.69 -6.68
CA ALA A 37 -3.52 -8.07 -5.35
C ALA A 37 -4.85 -7.37 -5.03
N ALA A 38 -5.39 -6.59 -5.97
CA ALA A 38 -6.65 -5.89 -5.78
C ALA A 38 -7.84 -6.84 -5.64
N MET A 39 -7.90 -7.90 -6.46
CA MET A 39 -8.94 -8.93 -6.36
C MET A 39 -8.89 -9.63 -5.00
N LYS A 40 -7.71 -10.01 -4.53
CA LYS A 40 -7.55 -10.69 -3.24
C LYS A 40 -7.92 -9.80 -2.04
N VAL A 41 -7.67 -8.50 -2.12
CA VAL A 41 -8.17 -7.56 -1.09
C VAL A 41 -9.69 -7.45 -1.17
N LYS A 42 -10.27 -7.41 -2.38
CA LYS A 42 -11.72 -7.36 -2.57
C LYS A 42 -12.44 -8.61 -2.04
N THR A 43 -11.84 -9.78 -2.16
CA THR A 43 -12.39 -11.06 -1.68
C THR A 43 -12.10 -11.35 -0.21
N GLY A 44 -11.22 -10.57 0.44
CA GLY A 44 -10.82 -10.76 1.83
C GLY A 44 -9.70 -11.80 2.03
N ASP A 45 -9.04 -12.24 0.96
CA ASP A 45 -7.86 -13.11 1.04
C ASP A 45 -6.61 -12.34 1.49
N LEU A 46 -6.57 -11.03 1.26
CA LEU A 46 -5.56 -10.09 1.73
C LEU A 46 -6.22 -8.92 2.45
N ASP A 47 -5.54 -8.36 3.44
CA ASP A 47 -6.04 -7.21 4.20
C ASP A 47 -5.74 -5.88 3.50
N TYR A 48 -4.56 -5.76 2.88
CA TYR A 48 -4.10 -4.51 2.27
C TYR A 48 -3.48 -4.68 0.90
N TYR A 49 -3.58 -3.62 0.09
CA TYR A 49 -2.86 -3.45 -1.17
C TYR A 49 -1.88 -2.28 -1.03
N ILE A 50 -0.63 -2.47 -1.46
CA ILE A 50 0.38 -1.41 -1.60
C ILE A 50 0.90 -1.42 -3.03
N GLY A 51 0.64 -0.33 -3.76
CA GLY A 51 1.05 -0.17 -5.16
C GLY A 51 1.96 1.03 -5.34
N ALA A 52 3.06 0.86 -6.07
CA ALA A 52 3.96 1.97 -6.37
C ALA A 52 4.14 2.20 -7.88
N CYS A 53 4.20 3.47 -8.26
CA CYS A 53 4.52 3.91 -9.62
C CYS A 53 5.27 5.24 -9.58
N ASN A 54 5.58 5.83 -10.74
CA ASN A 54 6.30 7.11 -10.75
C ASN A 54 5.53 8.25 -10.08
N THR A 55 4.19 8.27 -10.16
CA THR A 55 3.36 9.39 -9.66
C THR A 55 2.65 9.09 -8.34
N GLY A 56 2.57 7.83 -7.92
CA GLY A 56 1.84 7.38 -6.73
C GLY A 56 0.31 7.45 -6.81
N ALA A 57 -0.24 7.90 -7.93
CA ALA A 57 -1.68 7.96 -8.15
C ALA A 57 -2.10 6.99 -9.26
N GLY A 58 -2.14 7.47 -10.52
CA GLY A 58 -2.75 6.77 -11.66
C GLY A 58 -2.38 5.29 -11.75
N ALA A 59 -1.17 4.95 -12.19
CA ALA A 59 -0.77 3.56 -12.35
C ALA A 59 -0.60 2.79 -11.03
N ALA A 60 -0.40 3.48 -9.90
CA ALA A 60 -0.21 2.84 -8.60
C ALA A 60 -1.54 2.37 -7.98
N LEU A 61 -2.68 2.92 -8.42
CA LEU A 61 -3.99 2.65 -7.83
C LEU A 61 -5.10 2.38 -8.84
N SER A 62 -4.88 2.55 -10.15
CA SER A 62 -5.96 2.44 -11.15
C SER A 62 -6.73 1.13 -11.02
N MET A 63 -6.03 0.01 -10.92
CA MET A 63 -6.64 -1.31 -10.77
C MET A 63 -7.28 -1.51 -9.39
N ALA A 64 -6.60 -1.07 -8.33
CA ALA A 64 -7.15 -1.11 -6.97
C ALA A 64 -8.46 -0.30 -6.85
N ILE A 65 -8.51 0.89 -7.45
CA ILE A 65 -9.72 1.74 -7.48
C ILE A 65 -10.83 1.05 -8.28
N ALA A 66 -10.52 0.46 -9.43
CA ALA A 66 -11.51 -0.21 -10.27
C ALA A 66 -12.15 -1.42 -9.56
N ILE A 67 -11.38 -2.18 -8.79
CA ILE A 67 -11.82 -3.44 -8.16
C ILE A 67 -12.33 -3.24 -6.72
N ILE A 68 -11.55 -2.54 -5.90
CA ILE A 68 -11.83 -2.34 -4.47
C ILE A 68 -12.78 -1.15 -4.27
N GLY A 69 -12.60 -0.10 -5.08
CA GLY A 69 -13.43 1.11 -5.08
C GLY A 69 -12.66 2.35 -4.59
N TYR A 70 -12.96 3.50 -5.19
CA TYR A 70 -12.30 4.78 -4.89
C TYR A 70 -12.30 5.12 -3.39
N ASN A 71 -13.43 4.93 -2.71
CA ASN A 71 -13.59 5.21 -1.28
C ASN A 71 -12.76 4.29 -0.37
N LYS A 72 -12.14 3.24 -0.93
CA LYS A 72 -11.26 2.30 -0.22
C LYS A 72 -9.79 2.45 -0.60
N SER A 73 -9.48 3.41 -1.48
CA SER A 73 -8.12 3.69 -1.93
C SER A 73 -7.65 5.08 -1.50
N ALA A 74 -6.34 5.23 -1.32
CA ALA A 74 -5.71 6.51 -1.05
C ALA A 74 -4.27 6.56 -1.54
N THR A 75 -3.87 7.69 -2.14
CA THR A 75 -2.44 7.97 -2.39
C THR A 75 -1.84 8.58 -1.13
N ILE A 76 -0.79 7.97 -0.59
CA ILE A 76 -0.11 8.44 0.63
C ILE A 76 1.09 9.34 0.34
N ALA A 77 1.67 9.25 -0.86
CA ALA A 77 2.81 10.07 -1.27
C ALA A 77 2.85 10.25 -2.79
N LYS A 78 3.20 11.45 -3.26
CA LYS A 78 3.32 11.83 -4.68
C LYS A 78 4.68 12.51 -4.90
N PRO A 79 5.17 12.68 -6.14
CA PRO A 79 6.42 13.40 -6.36
C PRO A 79 6.43 14.77 -5.70
N GLY A 80 7.49 15.07 -4.95
CA GLY A 80 7.62 16.31 -4.16
C GLY A 80 6.68 16.44 -2.94
N ILE A 81 5.82 15.44 -2.67
CA ILE A 81 4.86 15.44 -1.55
C ILE A 81 5.06 14.17 -0.72
N LYS A 82 5.80 14.31 0.37
CA LYS A 82 6.06 13.23 1.33
C LYS A 82 4.79 12.80 2.06
N ALA A 83 4.77 11.52 2.45
CA ALA A 83 3.77 10.97 3.35
C ALA A 83 3.80 11.64 4.72
N LYS A 84 2.61 11.91 5.28
CA LYS A 84 2.40 12.53 6.59
C LYS A 84 1.71 11.55 7.54
N PRO A 85 2.18 11.42 8.80
CA PRO A 85 1.59 10.47 9.74
C PRO A 85 0.08 10.68 9.95
N GLU A 86 -0.35 11.92 10.16
CA GLU A 86 -1.74 12.24 10.51
C GLU A 86 -2.70 11.89 9.36
N GLN A 87 -2.24 12.08 8.13
CA GLN A 87 -3.02 11.76 6.93
C GLN A 87 -3.18 10.25 6.75
N ILE A 88 -2.13 9.47 7.01
CA ILE A 88 -2.22 8.00 6.95
C ILE A 88 -3.17 7.50 8.03
N THR A 89 -3.09 8.05 9.25
CA THR A 89 -3.97 7.66 10.37
C THR A 89 -5.44 7.93 10.00
N GLN A 90 -5.70 9.09 9.40
CA GLN A 90 -7.02 9.41 8.89
C GLN A 90 -7.50 8.41 7.83
N PHE A 91 -6.68 8.07 6.84
CA PHE A 91 -7.06 7.10 5.81
C PHE A 91 -7.37 5.71 6.40
N ILE A 92 -6.60 5.27 7.39
CA ILE A 92 -6.87 3.99 8.06
C ILE A 92 -8.21 4.07 8.81
N ALA A 93 -8.48 5.17 9.52
CA ALA A 93 -9.75 5.38 10.23
C ALA A 93 -10.96 5.46 9.28
N GLU A 94 -10.77 6.00 8.07
CA GLU A 94 -11.77 5.98 6.99
C GLU A 94 -11.97 4.59 6.36
N GLY A 95 -11.19 3.59 6.79
CA GLY A 95 -11.26 2.22 6.31
C GLY A 95 -10.69 2.05 4.90
N LYS A 96 -9.69 2.85 4.53
CA LYS A 96 -8.90 2.65 3.29
C LYS A 96 -8.04 1.39 3.46
N VAL A 97 -7.98 0.59 2.40
CA VAL A 97 -7.22 -0.68 2.37
C VAL A 97 -6.25 -0.77 1.20
N ALA A 98 -6.32 0.15 0.23
CA ALA A 98 -5.41 0.21 -0.90
C ALA A 98 -4.62 1.53 -0.91
N PHE A 99 -3.30 1.43 -0.81
CA PHE A 99 -2.40 2.56 -0.66
C PHE A 99 -1.45 2.69 -1.86
N GLY A 100 -1.48 3.87 -2.50
CA GLY A 100 -0.63 4.21 -3.62
C GLY A 100 0.50 5.15 -3.20
N LEU A 101 1.71 4.94 -3.72
CA LEU A 101 2.85 5.83 -3.47
C LEU A 101 3.77 6.01 -4.68
N SER A 102 4.42 7.16 -4.74
CA SER A 102 5.50 7.38 -5.71
C SER A 102 6.74 6.58 -5.31
N VAL A 103 7.45 6.03 -6.30
CA VAL A 103 8.78 5.41 -6.11
C VAL A 103 9.79 6.35 -5.45
N GLU A 104 9.64 7.67 -5.59
CA GLU A 104 10.47 8.69 -4.93
C GLU A 104 10.40 8.59 -3.39
N HIS A 105 9.32 8.02 -2.86
CA HIS A 105 9.02 8.04 -1.43
C HIS A 105 8.94 6.66 -0.80
N VAL A 106 9.34 5.59 -1.49
CA VAL A 106 9.27 4.20 -0.96
C VAL A 106 9.98 4.07 0.38
N GLU A 107 11.21 4.57 0.50
CA GLU A 107 12.02 4.46 1.74
C GLU A 107 11.42 5.18 2.94
N HIS A 108 10.66 6.25 2.72
CA HIS A 108 10.03 7.04 3.77
C HIS A 108 8.59 6.60 4.06
N ALA A 109 7.79 6.41 3.01
CA ALA A 109 6.36 6.20 3.11
C ALA A 109 6.00 4.78 3.53
N VAL A 110 6.78 3.76 3.13
CA VAL A 110 6.49 2.36 3.50
C VAL A 110 6.66 2.16 5.00
N PRO A 111 7.80 2.49 5.64
CA PRO A 111 7.93 2.31 7.09
C PRO A 111 6.87 3.08 7.89
N LEU A 112 6.53 4.29 7.42
CA LEU A 112 5.50 5.10 8.07
C LEU A 112 4.11 4.46 7.98
N LEU A 113 3.71 3.96 6.81
CA LEU A 113 2.45 3.25 6.63
C LEU A 113 2.40 2.00 7.51
N ILE A 114 3.44 1.17 7.46
CA ILE A 114 3.51 -0.10 8.21
C ILE A 114 3.43 0.13 9.71
N SER A 115 4.13 1.14 10.23
CA SER A 115 4.06 1.49 11.65
C SER A 115 2.64 1.82 12.11
N GLN A 116 1.79 2.35 11.24
CA GLN A 116 0.41 2.68 11.56
C GLN A 116 -0.59 1.56 11.29
N LEU A 117 -0.23 0.58 10.47
CA LEU A 117 -1.08 -0.57 10.16
C LEU A 117 -0.98 -1.71 11.18
N ARG A 118 -0.10 -1.60 12.19
CA ARG A 118 0.05 -2.58 13.27
C ARG A 118 -1.27 -2.80 14.02
#